data_AF-A0A938QEJ9-F1
#
_entry.id   AF-A0A938QEJ9-F1
#
_cell.length_a   1.000
_cell.length_b   1.000
_cell.length_c   1.000
_cell.angle_alpha   90.00
_cell.angle_beta   90.00
_cell.angle_gamma   90.00
#
_symmetry.space_group_name_H-M   'P 1'
#
loop_
_entity.id
_entity.type
_entity.pdbx_description
1 polymer ?
#
loop_
_entity_poly.entity_id
_entity_poly.type
_entity_poly.pdbx_seq_one_letter_code
_entity_poly.pdbx_strand_id
1 'polypeptide(L)'
;MGALIADAAQIAALRVWFKNEFLTKENVYMGEVWNDPDKFQRTREGRTFTHDLKVMGLDSRRNQVVVNATWKVSDQAQVKITPQRGHQVKLTIKKAGESTVTVSSGKISRKLTVIAEYRDGSMRVEIRQ
;
A
#
# COMPACT_ATOMS: atom_id res chain seq x y z
N MET A 1 5.61 24.06 -6.06
CA MET A 1 6.67 23.15 -6.56
C MET A 1 6.01 21.81 -6.87
N GLY A 2 5.82 21.48 -8.16
CA GLY A 2 5.23 20.21 -8.56
C GLY A 2 6.20 19.08 -8.28
N ALA A 3 5.76 18.02 -7.61
CA ALA A 3 6.56 16.82 -7.44
C ALA A 3 6.91 16.27 -8.84
N LEU A 4 8.20 16.26 -9.19
CA LEU A 4 8.67 15.64 -10.41
C LEU A 4 8.31 14.16 -10.35
N ILE A 5 7.42 13.74 -11.25
CA ILE A 5 7.11 12.33 -11.45
C ILE A 5 8.30 11.76 -12.21
N ALA A 6 9.04 10.85 -11.58
CA ALA A 6 10.16 10.20 -12.24
C ALA A 6 9.64 9.25 -13.32
N ASP A 7 10.28 9.30 -14.49
CA ASP A 7 9.99 8.38 -15.57
C ASP A 7 10.50 6.98 -15.23
N ALA A 8 9.86 5.95 -15.78
CA ALA A 8 10.14 4.55 -15.42
C ALA A 8 11.59 4.11 -15.72
N ALA A 9 12.32 4.86 -16.53
CA ALA A 9 13.73 4.62 -16.86
C ALA A 9 14.70 4.94 -15.70
N GLN A 10 14.26 5.66 -14.67
CA GLN A 10 15.13 6.11 -13.57
C GLN A 10 14.90 5.37 -12.25
N ILE A 11 13.88 4.51 -12.19
CA ILE A 11 13.60 3.70 -11.01
C ILE A 11 14.30 2.35 -11.12
N ALA A 12 14.93 1.90 -10.04
CA ALA A 12 15.54 0.59 -9.88
C ALA A 12 14.61 -0.39 -9.14
N ALA A 13 13.71 0.12 -8.27
CA ALA A 13 12.76 -0.69 -7.52
C ALA A 13 11.49 0.09 -7.15
N LEU A 14 10.45 -0.63 -6.74
CA LEU A 14 9.24 -0.07 -6.12
C LEU A 14 9.16 -0.51 -4.65
N ARG A 15 8.75 0.40 -3.77
CA ARG A 15 8.43 0.12 -2.36
C ARG A 15 7.05 0.62 -2.01
N VAL A 16 6.32 -0.17 -1.22
CA VAL A 16 4.98 0.18 -0.76
C VAL A 16 5.01 0.55 0.71
N TRP A 17 4.41 1.68 1.01
CA TRP A 17 4.38 2.35 2.28
C TRP A 17 2.96 2.37 2.81
N PHE A 18 2.83 2.25 4.12
CA PHE A 18 1.58 2.12 4.85
C PHE A 18 1.44 3.32 5.79
N LYS A 19 0.28 3.97 5.79
CA LYS A 19 0.04 5.16 6.62
C LYS A 19 -0.05 4.78 8.10
N ASN A 20 0.70 5.44 8.97
CA ASN A 20 0.62 5.18 10.41
C ASN A 20 -0.51 6.00 11.05
N GLU A 21 -1.65 5.36 11.31
CA GLU A 21 -2.85 6.01 11.88
C GLU A 21 -2.76 6.32 13.39
N PHE A 22 -1.78 5.76 14.12
CA PHE A 22 -1.65 5.98 15.57
C PHE A 22 -1.01 7.33 15.90
N LEU A 23 0.00 7.74 15.13
CA LEU A 23 0.73 9.00 15.34
C LEU A 23 -0.08 10.24 14.94
N THR A 24 -1.23 10.05 14.26
CA THR A 24 -2.12 11.15 13.88
C THR A 24 -3.21 11.45 14.91
N LYS A 25 -3.47 10.55 15.88
CA LYS A 25 -4.57 10.72 16.86
C LYS A 25 -4.14 11.41 18.16
N GLU A 26 -2.87 11.30 18.52
CA GLU A 26 -2.30 12.02 19.66
C GLU A 26 -1.67 13.31 19.15
N ASN A 27 -2.45 14.41 19.08
CA ASN A 27 -2.07 15.84 19.09
C ASN A 27 -0.60 16.27 18.81
N VAL A 28 0.07 15.69 17.82
CA VAL A 28 1.44 16.05 17.45
C VAL A 28 1.46 16.53 16.00
N TYR A 29 1.88 17.79 15.85
CA TYR A 29 2.12 18.59 14.64
C TYR A 29 3.20 17.98 13.70
N MET A 30 3.19 16.67 13.41
CA MET A 30 4.25 15.96 12.67
C MET A 30 3.77 15.35 11.35
N GLY A 31 2.69 15.88 10.76
CA GLY A 31 2.25 15.49 9.42
C GLY A 31 1.86 14.01 9.26
N GLU A 32 1.74 13.55 8.02
CA GLU A 32 1.44 12.15 7.73
C GLU A 32 2.69 11.28 7.89
N VAL A 33 2.64 10.31 8.79
CA VAL A 33 3.71 9.33 8.95
C VAL A 33 3.44 8.10 8.09
N TRP A 34 4.45 7.67 7.34
CA TRP A 34 4.39 6.53 6.42
C TRP A 34 5.58 5.59 6.71
N ASN A 35 5.34 4.27 6.71
CA ASN A 35 6.38 3.26 6.94
C ASN A 35 6.32 2.17 5.87
N ASP A 36 7.44 1.53 5.54
CA ASP A 36 7.54 0.51 4.49
C ASP A 36 8.07 -0.85 4.98
N PRO A 37 7.46 -1.43 6.03
CA PRO A 37 7.91 -2.73 6.53
C PRO A 37 7.75 -3.81 5.45
N ASP A 38 8.66 -4.79 5.45
CA ASP A 38 8.51 -5.98 4.59
C ASP A 38 7.23 -6.77 4.94
N LYS A 39 6.75 -6.64 6.19
CA LYS A 39 5.49 -7.19 6.69
C LYS A 39 4.70 -6.16 7.49
N PHE A 40 3.50 -5.83 7.01
CA PHE A 40 2.52 -5.02 7.73
C PHE A 40 1.46 -5.92 8.36
N GLN A 41 1.14 -5.71 9.64
CA GLN A 41 0.11 -6.46 10.36
C GLN A 41 -0.80 -5.50 11.15
N ARG A 42 -2.12 -5.72 11.02
CA ARG A 42 -3.14 -4.99 11.78
C ARG A 42 -4.33 -5.88 12.09
N THR A 43 -4.98 -5.60 13.21
CA THR A 43 -6.28 -6.16 13.57
C THR A 43 -7.24 -5.01 13.77
N ARG A 44 -8.46 -5.13 13.23
CA ARG A 44 -9.51 -4.13 13.39
C ARG A 44 -10.85 -4.83 13.58
N GLU A 45 -11.68 -4.29 14.45
CA GLU A 45 -13.05 -4.76 14.62
C GLU A 45 -13.86 -4.60 13.32
N GLY A 46 -14.79 -5.54 13.11
CA GLY A 46 -15.65 -5.55 11.94
C GLY A 46 -15.14 -6.45 10.81
N ARG A 47 -15.95 -6.51 9.75
CA ARG A 47 -15.76 -7.44 8.61
C ARG A 47 -15.03 -6.83 7.43
N THR A 48 -14.71 -5.54 7.49
CA THR A 48 -14.01 -4.81 6.43
C THR A 48 -12.80 -4.07 7.00
N PHE A 49 -11.70 -4.06 6.27
CA PHE A 49 -10.49 -3.35 6.65
C PHE A 49 -10.14 -2.36 5.55
N THR A 50 -9.84 -1.12 5.91
CA THR A 50 -9.43 -0.09 4.96
C THR A 50 -8.17 0.59 5.46
N HIS A 51 -7.22 0.83 4.55
CA HIS A 51 -5.94 1.46 4.87
C HIS A 51 -5.37 2.21 3.67
N ASP A 52 -4.67 3.31 3.94
CA ASP A 52 -4.01 4.09 2.89
C ASP A 52 -2.62 3.51 2.60
N LEU A 53 -2.35 3.33 1.31
CA LEU A 53 -1.07 2.86 0.77
C LEU A 53 -0.45 3.95 -0.11
N LYS A 54 0.86 4.03 -0.09
CA LYS A 54 1.65 4.84 -1.02
C LYS A 54 2.72 3.99 -1.67
N VAL A 55 2.99 4.17 -2.95
CA VAL A 55 4.11 3.53 -3.66
C VAL A 55 5.10 4.60 -4.08
N MET A 56 6.38 4.34 -3.81
CA MET A 56 7.49 5.16 -4.23
C MET A 56 8.44 4.33 -5.09
N GLY A 57 9.01 4.96 -6.11
CA GLY A 57 10.17 4.41 -6.80
C GLY A 57 11.43 4.66 -5.98
N LEU A 58 12.39 3.75 -6.06
CA LEU A 58 13.76 3.96 -5.60
C LEU A 58 14.66 4.08 -6.82
N ASP A 59 15.45 5.15 -6.93
CA ASP A 59 16.47 5.27 -7.98
C ASP A 59 17.69 4.37 -7.70
N SER A 60 18.70 4.39 -8.58
CA SER A 60 19.94 3.61 -8.40
C SER A 60 20.76 4.00 -7.16
N ARG A 61 20.49 5.18 -6.58
CA ARG A 61 21.11 5.71 -5.35
C ARG A 61 20.21 5.49 -4.12
N ARG A 62 19.09 4.77 -4.27
CA ARG A 62 18.06 4.54 -3.25
C ARG A 62 17.33 5.80 -2.78
N ASN A 63 17.36 6.89 -3.55
CA ASN A 63 16.51 8.03 -3.30
C ASN A 63 15.08 7.70 -3.70
N GLN A 64 14.13 8.25 -2.96
CA GLN A 64 12.71 8.07 -3.23
C GLN A 64 12.25 9.05 -4.30
N VAL A 65 11.49 8.55 -5.26
CA VAL A 65 10.88 9.35 -6.32
C VAL A 65 9.40 8.99 -6.46
N VAL A 66 8.58 10.02 -6.73
CA VAL A 66 7.15 9.82 -6.98
C VAL A 66 6.99 9.14 -8.34
N VAL A 67 6.16 8.10 -8.38
CA VAL A 67 5.89 7.31 -9.59
C VAL A 67 4.42 7.33 -9.93
N ASN A 68 4.07 7.35 -11.22
CA ASN A 68 2.72 7.01 -11.62
C ASN A 68 2.60 5.48 -11.71
N ALA A 69 1.93 4.88 -10.74
CA ALA A 69 1.78 3.44 -10.66
C ALA A 69 0.38 2.97 -11.08
N THR A 70 0.29 1.75 -11.58
CA THR A 70 -0.97 1.03 -11.79
C THR A 70 -1.06 -0.12 -10.80
N TRP A 71 -2.25 -0.31 -10.24
CA TRP A 71 -2.54 -1.32 -9.22
C TRP A 71 -3.53 -2.35 -9.76
N LYS A 72 -3.16 -3.63 -9.69
CA LYS A 72 -4.00 -4.77 -10.10
C LYS A 72 -4.19 -5.72 -8.92
N VAL A 73 -5.39 -6.24 -8.76
CA VAL A 73 -5.75 -7.17 -7.69
C VAL A 73 -6.14 -8.51 -8.32
N SER A 74 -5.66 -9.63 -7.79
CA SER A 74 -6.00 -10.97 -8.30
C SER A 74 -7.44 -11.37 -7.96
N ASP A 75 -7.95 -11.01 -6.78
CA ASP A 75 -9.35 -11.21 -6.39
C ASP A 75 -10.01 -9.88 -5.97
N GLN A 76 -10.84 -9.31 -6.86
CA GLN A 76 -11.57 -8.06 -6.60
C GLN A 76 -12.78 -8.21 -5.66
N ALA A 77 -13.26 -9.45 -5.46
CA ALA A 77 -14.31 -9.75 -4.50
C ALA A 77 -13.73 -9.76 -3.07
N GLN A 78 -12.46 -10.10 -2.89
CA GLN A 78 -11.76 -9.99 -1.62
C GLN A 78 -11.17 -8.60 -1.38
N VAL A 79 -10.43 -8.05 -2.35
CA VAL A 79 -9.65 -6.82 -2.18
C VAL A 79 -10.02 -5.78 -3.24
N LYS A 80 -10.12 -4.51 -2.84
CA LYS A 80 -10.33 -3.38 -3.75
C LYS A 80 -9.23 -2.34 -3.51
N ILE A 81 -8.72 -1.79 -4.60
CA ILE A 81 -7.80 -0.64 -4.60
C ILE A 81 -8.50 0.52 -5.28
N THR A 82 -8.45 1.72 -4.70
CA THR A 82 -9.03 2.94 -5.30
C THR A 82 -8.20 4.18 -4.96
N PRO A 83 -7.80 4.99 -5.96
CA PRO A 83 -7.87 4.73 -7.40
C PRO A 83 -6.97 3.56 -7.84
N GLN A 84 -7.19 2.98 -9.02
CA GLN A 84 -6.31 1.92 -9.57
C GLN A 84 -5.05 2.47 -10.24
N ARG A 85 -4.90 3.80 -10.30
CA ARG A 85 -3.73 4.51 -10.83
C ARG A 85 -3.34 5.64 -9.89
N GLY A 86 -2.04 5.88 -9.76
CA GLY A 86 -1.46 6.90 -8.91
C GLY A 86 -0.50 6.33 -7.86
N HIS A 87 0.23 7.23 -7.21
CA HIS A 87 1.21 6.87 -6.17
C HIS A 87 0.57 6.63 -4.81
N GLN A 88 -0.63 7.14 -4.54
CA GLN A 88 -1.34 6.94 -3.28
C GLN A 88 -2.74 6.38 -3.56
N VAL A 89 -3.09 5.32 -2.84
CA VAL A 89 -4.34 4.57 -3.02
C VAL A 89 -4.92 4.12 -1.70
N LYS A 90 -6.21 3.83 -1.70
CA LYS A 90 -6.92 3.21 -0.61
C LYS A 90 -7.10 1.72 -0.88
N LEU A 91 -6.59 0.88 0.02
CA LEU A 91 -6.84 -0.55 0.07
C LEU A 91 -8.09 -0.81 0.91
N THR A 92 -9.02 -1.60 0.38
CA THR A 92 -10.18 -2.11 1.10
C THR A 92 -10.25 -3.63 0.98
N ILE A 93 -10.16 -4.33 2.10
CA ILE A 93 -10.37 -5.77 2.20
C ILE A 93 -11.82 -5.99 2.65
N LYS A 94 -12.59 -6.72 1.84
CA LYS A 94 -14.04 -6.91 1.97
C LYS A 94 -14.42 -8.18 2.72
N LYS A 95 -13.56 -9.20 2.68
CA LYS A 95 -13.75 -10.50 3.31
C LYS A 95 -12.40 -11.18 3.56
N ALA A 96 -12.40 -12.20 4.41
CA ALA A 96 -11.25 -13.06 4.65
C ALA A 96 -10.84 -13.83 3.38
N GLY A 97 -9.56 -14.20 3.30
CA GLY A 97 -8.96 -14.91 2.17
C GLY A 97 -7.51 -14.48 1.93
N GLU A 98 -6.92 -14.96 0.83
CA GLU A 98 -5.62 -14.53 0.34
C GLU A 98 -5.74 -13.98 -1.09
N SER A 99 -5.18 -12.78 -1.32
CA SER A 99 -5.15 -12.15 -2.63
C SER A 99 -3.79 -11.51 -2.87
N THR A 100 -3.39 -11.41 -4.13
CA THR A 100 -2.19 -10.67 -4.54
C THR A 100 -2.59 -9.29 -5.10
N VAL A 101 -1.84 -8.26 -4.72
CA VAL A 101 -1.88 -6.94 -5.34
C VAL A 101 -0.57 -6.72 -6.09
N THR A 102 -0.65 -6.49 -7.40
CA THR A 102 0.52 -6.13 -8.22
C THR A 102 0.51 -4.63 -8.46
N VAL A 103 1.56 -3.95 -8.03
CA VAL A 103 1.82 -2.54 -8.34
C VAL A 103 2.88 -2.47 -9.43
N SER A 104 2.71 -1.59 -10.42
CA SER A 104 3.64 -1.48 -11.55
C SER A 104 3.83 -0.05 -12.00
N SER A 105 5.05 0.30 -12.40
CA SER A 105 5.38 1.57 -13.03
C SER A 105 6.38 1.31 -14.16
N GLY A 106 5.97 1.59 -15.40
CA GLY A 106 6.67 1.16 -16.61
C GLY A 106 6.97 -0.34 -16.63
N LYS A 107 8.25 -0.71 -16.67
CA LYS A 107 8.71 -2.11 -16.74
C LYS A 107 8.92 -2.75 -15.36
N ILE A 108 8.82 -1.99 -14.28
CA ILE A 108 9.04 -2.49 -12.91
C ILE A 108 7.72 -2.83 -12.27
N SER A 109 7.69 -3.95 -11.57
CA SER A 109 6.53 -4.38 -10.79
C SER A 109 6.93 -4.90 -9.41
N ARG A 110 6.02 -4.80 -8.45
CA ARG A 110 6.11 -5.39 -7.12
C ARG A 110 4.80 -6.09 -6.81
N LYS A 111 4.88 -7.26 -6.18
CA LYS A 111 3.72 -7.99 -5.69
C LYS A 111 3.59 -7.78 -4.19
N LEU A 112 2.36 -7.64 -3.72
CA LEU A 112 1.99 -7.66 -2.32
C LEU A 112 1.08 -8.87 -2.10
N THR A 113 1.40 -9.72 -1.14
CA THR A 113 0.50 -10.78 -0.68
C THR A 113 -0.35 -10.22 0.46
N VAL A 114 -1.67 -10.26 0.30
CA VAL A 114 -2.65 -9.77 1.27
C VAL A 114 -3.39 -10.97 1.84
N ILE A 115 -3.19 -11.22 3.13
CA ILE A 115 -3.83 -12.30 3.88
C ILE A 115 -4.78 -11.66 4.87
N ALA A 116 -6.03 -12.09 4.87
CA ALA A 116 -7.05 -11.62 5.78
C ALA A 116 -7.78 -12.78 6.44
N GLU A 117 -7.89 -12.72 7.76
CA GLU A 117 -8.57 -13.71 8.58
C GLU A 117 -9.65 -13.01 9.41
N TYR A 118 -10.82 -13.63 9.55
CA TYR A 118 -11.87 -13.14 10.44
C TYR A 118 -11.95 -14.02 11.67
N ARG A 119 -11.76 -13.43 12.85
CA ARG A 119 -11.75 -14.13 14.13
C ARG A 119 -12.29 -13.22 15.23
N ASP A 120 -13.18 -13.76 16.08
CA ASP A 120 -13.70 -13.08 17.28
C ASP A 120 -14.24 -11.68 16.98
N GLY A 121 -15.04 -11.54 15.92
CA GLY A 121 -15.64 -10.26 15.53
C GLY A 121 -14.71 -9.27 14.81
N SER A 122 -13.42 -9.60 14.71
CA SER A 122 -12.38 -8.74 14.14
C SER A 122 -11.75 -9.34 12.89
N MET A 123 -11.25 -8.47 12.02
CA MET A 123 -10.42 -8.87 10.91
C MET A 123 -8.95 -8.60 11.21
N ARG A 124 -8.15 -9.66 11.12
CA ARG A 124 -6.69 -9.62 11.12
C ARG A 124 -6.21 -9.57 9.67
N VAL A 125 -5.33 -8.63 9.38
CA VAL A 125 -4.75 -8.40 8.06
C VAL A 125 -3.25 -8.46 8.16
N GLU A 126 -2.65 -9.17 7.22
CA GLU A 126 -1.24 -9.19 6.97
C GLU A 126 -0.96 -8.85 5.51
N ILE A 127 0.00 -7.96 5.27
CA ILE A 127 0.45 -7.59 3.93
C ILE A 127 1.96 -7.77 3.89
N ARG A 128 2.42 -8.61 2.96
CA ARG A 128 3.84 -8.86 2.68
C ARG A 128 4.20 -8.25 1.34
N GLN A 129 5.34 -7.54 1.26
CA GLN A 129 5.81 -6.98 -0.01
C GLN A 129 7.03 -7.70 -0.54
#